data_AF-A0A833U4E1-F1
#
_entry.id   AF-A0A833U4E1-F1
#
_cell.length_a   1.000
_cell.length_b   1.000
_cell.length_c   1.000
_cell.angle_alpha   90.00
_cell.angle_beta   90.00
_cell.angle_gamma   90.00
#
_symmetry.space_group_name_H-M   'P 1'
#
loop_
_entity.id
_entity.type
_entity.pdbx_description
1 polymer ?
#
loop_
_entity_poly.entity_id
_entity_poly.type
_entity_poly.pdbx_seq_one_letter_code
_entity_poly.pdbx_strand_id
1 'polypeptide(L)'
;MITNFKNADGLTPRQLFTKTHKELMKEGERWMKDTSTSCTVVGALIVTIMFAAAFTVPGGNNQETGLPIFLHNNMFKIFILSDSLSLFSSSASVLIFLGLLTSRYSEEDFLKSLPKRMITGLCTLFFSITTMMIAFSTALLIMLRGHSWTVNPVICLASIPVTLFVLMQFHLLVDMFAYTYRSSIFDKRVKPWFYFRSLYNILFR
;
A
#
# COMPACT_ATOMS: atom_id res chain seq x y z
N MET A 1 31.53 -4.04 -21.43
CA MET A 1 32.25 -4.05 -20.13
C MET A 1 32.79 -2.64 -19.88
N ILE A 2 31.97 -1.72 -19.31
CA ILE A 2 32.29 -0.28 -19.16
C ILE A 2 32.48 0.09 -17.66
N THR A 3 32.38 -0.87 -16.74
CA THR A 3 32.28 -0.58 -15.30
C THR A 3 33.58 -0.14 -14.63
N ASN A 4 34.72 -0.21 -15.31
CA ASN A 4 36.04 0.05 -14.72
C ASN A 4 36.71 1.34 -15.18
N PHE A 5 36.08 2.13 -16.07
CA PHE A 5 36.65 3.43 -16.46
C PHE A 5 36.52 4.42 -15.31
N LYS A 6 37.66 4.91 -14.81
CA LYS A 6 37.73 5.87 -13.72
C LYS A 6 37.67 7.30 -14.27
N ASN A 7 36.97 8.20 -13.60
CA ASN A 7 37.01 9.63 -13.93
C ASN A 7 38.37 10.26 -13.52
N ALA A 8 38.53 11.57 -13.73
CA ALA A 8 39.74 12.32 -13.32
C ALA A 8 40.07 12.20 -11.82
N ASP A 9 39.07 11.93 -10.97
CA ASP A 9 39.22 11.71 -9.53
C ASP A 9 39.46 10.23 -9.15
N GLY A 10 39.67 9.35 -10.13
CA GLY A 10 39.90 7.93 -9.91
C GLY A 10 38.65 7.11 -9.55
N LEU A 11 37.45 7.70 -9.66
CA LEU A 11 36.18 7.06 -9.29
C LEU A 11 35.57 6.28 -10.45
N THR A 12 35.13 5.04 -10.19
CA THR A 12 34.30 4.29 -11.14
C THR A 12 32.89 4.91 -11.25
N PRO A 13 32.13 4.64 -12.33
CA PRO A 13 30.79 5.21 -12.51
C PRO A 13 29.84 4.84 -11.36
N ARG A 14 29.99 3.64 -10.79
CA ARG A 14 29.23 3.19 -9.62
C ARG A 14 29.58 3.98 -8.37
N GLN A 15 30.87 4.19 -8.10
CA GLN A 15 31.33 4.97 -6.95
C GLN A 15 30.93 6.45 -7.08
N LEU A 16 31.02 7.02 -8.27
CA LEU A 16 30.58 8.39 -8.53
C LEU A 16 29.06 8.51 -8.31
N PHE A 17 28.26 7.58 -8.85
CA PHE A 17 26.82 7.55 -8.64
C PHE A 17 26.44 7.45 -7.15
N THR A 18 27.04 6.52 -6.41
CA THR A 18 26.81 6.35 -4.97
C THR A 18 27.24 7.59 -4.18
N LYS A 19 28.37 8.22 -4.52
CA LYS A 19 28.85 9.44 -3.85
C LYS A 19 27.89 10.61 -4.09
N THR A 20 27.44 10.81 -5.33
CA THR A 20 26.52 11.89 -5.72
C THR A 20 25.11 11.70 -5.15
N HIS A 21 24.63 10.45 -5.05
CA HIS A 21 23.27 10.16 -4.59
C HIS A 21 23.18 9.79 -3.11
N LYS A 22 24.26 9.91 -2.34
CA LYS A 22 24.30 9.54 -0.92
C LYS A 22 23.27 10.31 -0.08
N GLU A 23 23.10 11.60 -0.33
CA GLU A 23 22.11 12.42 0.39
C GLU A 23 20.67 12.06 0.00
N LEU A 24 20.39 11.86 -1.29
CA LEU A 24 19.08 11.38 -1.76
C LEU A 24 18.70 10.01 -1.16
N MET A 25 19.68 9.12 -0.96
CA MET A 25 19.45 7.83 -0.31
C MET A 25 19.06 7.98 1.17
N LYS A 26 19.73 8.88 1.91
CA LYS A 26 19.37 9.18 3.30
C LYS A 26 17.99 9.85 3.41
N GLU A 27 17.69 10.78 2.51
CA GLU A 27 16.38 11.43 2.44
C GLU A 27 15.27 10.41 2.13
N GLY A 28 15.52 9.51 1.18
CA GLY A 28 14.62 8.40 0.88
C GLY A 28 14.39 7.48 2.08
N GLU A 29 15.45 7.08 2.79
CA GLU A 29 15.31 6.26 4.01
C GLU A 29 14.48 6.97 5.09
N ARG A 30 14.75 8.26 5.33
CA ARG A 30 13.98 9.07 6.28
C ARG A 30 12.52 9.16 5.87
N TRP A 31 12.24 9.47 4.61
CA TRP A 31 10.88 9.55 4.08
C TRP A 31 10.12 8.22 4.24
N MET A 32 10.78 7.08 4.00
CA MET A 32 10.18 5.76 4.18
C MET A 32 9.89 5.45 5.65
N LYS A 33 10.76 5.86 6.59
CA LYS A 33 10.53 5.74 8.03
C LYS A 33 9.36 6.61 8.49
N ASP A 34 9.35 7.89 8.12
CA ASP A 34 8.28 8.83 8.48
C ASP A 34 6.91 8.37 7.92
N THR A 35 6.91 7.87 6.68
CA THR A 35 5.72 7.27 6.05
C THR A 35 5.29 5.99 6.78
N SER A 36 6.24 5.09 7.11
CA SER A 36 5.94 3.85 7.83
C SER A 36 5.33 4.12 9.20
N THR A 37 5.83 5.11 9.95
CA THR A 37 5.23 5.54 11.23
C THR A 37 3.79 6.00 11.03
N SER A 38 3.55 6.89 10.07
CA SER A 38 2.22 7.43 9.79
C SER A 38 1.24 6.31 9.38
N CYS A 39 1.67 5.42 8.48
CA CYS A 39 0.86 4.28 8.04
C CYS A 39 0.63 3.25 9.14
N THR A 40 1.59 3.04 10.05
CA THR A 40 1.42 2.17 11.23
C THR A 40 0.32 2.72 12.14
N VAL A 41 0.32 4.03 12.39
CA VAL A 41 -0.74 4.68 13.20
C VAL A 41 -2.10 4.55 12.53
N VAL A 42 -2.20 4.86 11.24
CA VAL A 42 -3.45 4.71 10.47
C VAL A 42 -3.93 3.25 10.48
N GLY A 43 -3.03 2.29 10.26
CA GLY A 43 -3.36 0.87 10.32
C GLY A 43 -3.86 0.44 11.69
N ALA A 44 -3.19 0.86 12.77
CA ALA A 44 -3.61 0.57 14.13
C ALA A 44 -5.00 1.14 14.44
N LEU A 45 -5.28 2.37 13.99
CA LEU A 45 -6.61 2.98 14.13
C LEU A 45 -7.69 2.15 13.41
N ILE A 46 -7.43 1.70 12.18
CA ILE A 46 -8.37 0.83 11.45
C ILE A 46 -8.60 -0.47 12.21
N VAL A 47 -7.54 -1.08 12.75
CA VAL A 47 -7.65 -2.30 13.57
C VAL A 47 -8.59 -2.05 14.75
N THR A 48 -8.40 -0.96 15.50
CA THR A 48 -9.24 -0.63 16.65
C THR A 48 -10.70 -0.40 16.26
N ILE A 49 -10.95 0.39 15.20
CA ILE A 49 -12.31 0.74 14.78
C ILE A 49 -13.06 -0.50 14.29
N MET A 50 -12.44 -1.32 13.43
CA MET A 50 -13.07 -2.54 12.91
C MET A 50 -13.25 -3.59 13.99
N PHE A 51 -12.31 -3.72 14.93
CA PHE A 51 -12.46 -4.64 16.06
C PHE A 51 -13.66 -4.25 16.92
N ALA A 52 -13.83 -2.96 17.19
CA ALA A 52 -15.04 -2.47 17.87
C ALA A 52 -16.30 -2.76 17.03
N ALA A 53 -16.27 -2.50 15.72
CA ALA A 53 -17.38 -2.74 14.80
C ALA A 53 -17.82 -4.22 14.74
N ALA A 54 -16.88 -5.16 14.85
CA ALA A 54 -17.16 -6.59 14.91
C ALA A 54 -18.02 -6.99 16.12
N PHE A 55 -17.83 -6.32 17.27
CA PHE A 55 -18.63 -6.55 18.48
C PHE A 55 -19.89 -5.70 18.53
N THR A 56 -19.89 -4.52 17.91
CA THR A 56 -21.06 -3.64 17.83
C THR A 56 -21.87 -3.95 16.57
N VAL A 57 -22.51 -5.12 16.55
CA VAL A 57 -23.31 -5.65 15.44
C VAL A 57 -24.34 -4.60 14.95
N PRO A 58 -24.26 -4.13 13.69
CA PRO A 58 -25.24 -3.19 13.14
C PRO A 58 -26.61 -3.84 13.09
N GLY A 59 -27.58 -3.21 13.76
CA GLY A 59 -28.96 -3.70 13.86
C GLY A 59 -29.30 -4.49 15.12
N GLY A 60 -28.33 -4.76 16.00
CA GLY A 60 -28.54 -5.40 17.30
C GLY A 60 -28.73 -6.93 17.25
N ASN A 61 -28.73 -7.54 18.43
CA ASN A 61 -28.98 -8.97 18.61
C ASN A 61 -30.42 -9.20 19.05
N ASN A 62 -31.02 -10.30 18.61
CA ASN A 62 -32.35 -10.68 19.03
C ASN A 62 -32.31 -11.09 20.51
N GLN A 63 -33.12 -10.45 21.35
CA GLN A 63 -33.10 -10.63 22.81
C GLN A 63 -33.41 -12.07 23.25
N GLU A 64 -34.14 -12.84 22.43
CA GLU A 64 -34.54 -14.22 22.77
C GLU A 64 -33.53 -15.29 22.33
N THR A 65 -32.76 -15.05 21.27
CA THR A 65 -31.81 -16.04 20.70
C THR A 65 -30.35 -15.63 20.81
N GLY A 66 -30.05 -14.38 21.14
CA GLY A 66 -28.70 -13.81 21.18
C GLY A 66 -28.05 -13.65 19.80
N LEU A 67 -28.74 -14.01 18.72
CA LEU A 67 -28.24 -13.97 17.35
C LEU A 67 -28.47 -12.58 16.72
N PRO A 68 -27.51 -12.05 15.92
CA PRO A 68 -27.70 -10.85 15.10
C PRO A 68 -29.03 -10.86 14.35
N ILE A 69 -29.85 -9.82 14.50
CA ILE A 69 -31.20 -9.76 13.90
C ILE A 69 -31.15 -9.87 12.37
N PHE A 70 -30.04 -9.46 11.76
CA PHE A 70 -29.81 -9.50 10.32
C PHE A 70 -28.95 -10.68 9.85
N LEU A 71 -28.74 -11.73 10.64
CA LEU A 71 -27.87 -12.88 10.30
C LEU A 71 -28.18 -13.52 8.94
N HIS A 72 -29.46 -13.55 8.55
CA HIS A 72 -29.90 -14.13 7.28
C HIS A 72 -29.82 -13.16 6.08
N ASN A 73 -29.48 -11.89 6.32
CA ASN A 73 -29.36 -10.87 5.28
C ASN A 73 -27.99 -10.93 4.62
N ASN A 74 -27.95 -10.97 3.28
CA ASN A 74 -26.69 -10.93 2.53
C ASN A 74 -25.83 -9.70 2.88
N MET A 75 -26.45 -8.56 3.20
CA MET A 75 -25.71 -7.35 3.59
C MET A 75 -24.92 -7.53 4.88
N PHE A 76 -25.46 -8.28 5.85
CA PHE A 76 -24.79 -8.54 7.12
C PHE A 76 -23.60 -9.50 6.96
N LYS A 77 -23.72 -10.50 6.07
CA LYS A 77 -22.59 -11.37 5.71
C LYS A 77 -21.47 -10.59 5.04
N ILE A 78 -21.81 -9.66 4.14
CA ILE A 78 -20.82 -8.79 3.47
C ILE A 78 -20.15 -7.87 4.50
N PHE A 79 -20.90 -7.35 5.47
CA PHE A 79 -20.35 -6.55 6.57
C PHE A 79 -19.29 -7.31 7.36
N ILE A 80 -19.62 -8.47 7.93
CA ILE A 80 -18.68 -9.28 8.74
C ILE A 80 -17.45 -9.72 7.93
N LEU A 81 -17.65 -10.12 6.66
CA LEU A 81 -16.55 -10.52 5.79
C LEU A 81 -15.62 -9.33 5.50
N SER A 82 -16.17 -8.17 5.19
CA SER A 82 -15.40 -6.96 4.86
C SER A 82 -14.67 -6.42 6.08
N ASP A 83 -15.32 -6.43 7.25
CA ASP A 83 -14.73 -6.06 8.54
C ASP A 83 -13.54 -6.96 8.88
N SER A 84 -13.72 -8.29 8.80
CA SER A 84 -12.64 -9.27 9.03
C SER A 84 -11.46 -9.07 8.06
N LEU A 85 -11.74 -8.88 6.76
CA LEU A 85 -10.71 -8.62 5.76
C LEU A 85 -9.97 -7.30 6.03
N SER A 86 -10.68 -6.26 6.47
CA SER A 86 -10.08 -4.99 6.87
C SER A 86 -9.13 -5.17 8.05
N LEU A 87 -9.58 -5.88 9.09
CA LEU A 87 -8.80 -6.19 10.30
C LEU A 87 -7.51 -6.94 10.01
N PHE A 88 -7.61 -8.07 9.31
CA PHE A 88 -6.44 -8.91 9.03
C PHE A 88 -5.46 -8.19 8.12
N SER A 89 -5.96 -7.51 7.08
CA SER A 89 -5.10 -6.79 6.14
C SER A 89 -4.43 -5.58 6.80
N SER A 90 -5.13 -4.83 7.64
CA SER A 90 -4.54 -3.72 8.40
C SER A 90 -3.48 -4.23 9.39
N SER A 91 -3.78 -5.30 10.11
CA SER A 91 -2.84 -5.90 11.06
C SER A 91 -1.57 -6.38 10.35
N ALA A 92 -1.68 -7.02 9.19
CA ALA A 92 -0.54 -7.41 8.38
C ALA A 92 0.28 -6.19 7.91
N SER A 93 -0.41 -5.12 7.49
CA SER A 93 0.23 -3.86 7.08
C SER A 93 1.01 -3.21 8.24
N VAL A 94 0.40 -3.13 9.43
CA VAL A 94 1.02 -2.63 10.66
C VAL A 94 2.28 -3.42 10.99
N LEU A 95 2.24 -4.76 10.92
CA LEU A 95 3.42 -5.59 11.16
C LEU A 95 4.52 -5.36 10.13
N ILE A 96 4.18 -5.17 8.85
CA ILE A 96 5.15 -4.85 7.80
C ILE A 96 5.81 -3.49 8.06
N PHE A 97 5.03 -2.44 8.36
CA PHE A 97 5.57 -1.11 8.64
C PHE A 97 6.34 -1.04 9.96
N LEU A 98 5.89 -1.73 11.00
CA LEU A 98 6.63 -1.85 12.25
C LEU A 98 7.95 -2.60 12.04
N GLY A 99 7.95 -3.62 11.17
CA GLY A 99 9.15 -4.29 10.71
C GLY A 99 10.11 -3.35 9.98
N LEU A 100 9.60 -2.44 9.15
CA LEU A 100 10.41 -1.40 8.49
C LEU A 100 11.03 -0.42 9.49
N LEU A 101 10.29 -0.02 10.53
CA LEU A 101 10.78 0.87 11.59
C LEU A 101 11.82 0.22 12.51
N THR A 102 11.61 -1.06 12.85
CA THR A 102 12.44 -1.78 13.83
C THR A 102 13.73 -2.31 13.23
N SER A 103 13.76 -2.53 11.92
CA SER A 103 14.87 -3.25 11.32
C SER A 103 16.15 -2.42 11.15
N ARG A 104 17.26 -2.92 11.69
CA ARG A 104 18.65 -2.47 11.43
C ARG A 104 19.29 -3.36 10.36
N TYR A 105 18.81 -3.32 9.12
CA TYR A 105 19.41 -4.16 8.06
C TYR A 105 20.77 -3.64 7.59
N SER A 106 21.64 -4.56 7.17
CA SER A 106 22.92 -4.26 6.54
C SER A 106 22.72 -3.56 5.19
N GLU A 107 23.56 -2.54 4.92
CA GLU A 107 23.40 -1.54 3.84
C GLU A 107 23.21 -2.12 2.41
N GLU A 108 23.62 -3.37 2.14
CA GLU A 108 23.79 -3.86 0.76
C GLU A 108 22.56 -4.58 0.17
N ASP A 109 21.79 -5.33 0.98
CA ASP A 109 20.55 -6.01 0.55
C ASP A 109 19.27 -5.28 0.99
N PHE A 110 19.42 -4.26 1.84
CA PHE A 110 18.29 -3.51 2.38
C PHE A 110 17.63 -2.63 1.32
N LEU A 111 18.42 -1.93 0.52
CA LEU A 111 17.92 -0.93 -0.44
C LEU A 111 17.04 -1.51 -1.55
N LYS A 112 17.20 -2.80 -1.88
CA LYS A 112 16.37 -3.48 -2.87
C LYS A 112 15.09 -4.10 -2.28
N SER A 113 15.19 -4.63 -1.06
CA SER A 113 14.07 -5.33 -0.41
C SER A 113 13.12 -4.37 0.31
N LEU A 114 13.63 -3.22 0.77
CA LEU A 114 12.90 -2.22 1.55
C LEU A 114 11.80 -1.52 0.72
N PRO A 115 12.04 -1.01 -0.51
CA PRO A 115 10.97 -0.45 -1.35
C PRO A 115 9.86 -1.48 -1.65
N LYS A 116 10.24 -2.74 -1.88
CA LYS A 116 9.28 -3.83 -2.15
C LYS A 116 8.38 -4.11 -0.95
N ARG A 117 8.96 -4.13 0.26
CA ARG A 117 8.19 -4.29 1.51
C ARG A 117 7.29 -3.10 1.77
N MET A 118 7.77 -1.88 1.53
CA MET A 118 6.95 -0.67 1.67
C MET A 118 5.75 -0.68 0.71
N ILE A 119 5.95 -1.05 -0.56
CA ILE A 119 4.85 -1.21 -1.52
C ILE A 119 3.85 -2.26 -1.03
N THR A 120 4.32 -3.39 -0.52
CA THR A 120 3.45 -4.46 -0.01
C THR A 120 2.64 -4.00 1.22
N GLY A 121 3.27 -3.25 2.13
CA GLY A 121 2.62 -2.62 3.28
C GLY A 121 1.54 -1.62 2.86
N LEU A 122 1.84 -0.76 1.88
CA LEU A 122 0.87 0.21 1.35
C LEU A 122 -0.29 -0.47 0.61
N CYS A 123 -0.04 -1.52 -0.18
CA CYS A 123 -1.09 -2.27 -0.86
C CYS A 123 -2.05 -2.95 0.11
N THR A 124 -1.53 -3.55 1.18
CA THR A 124 -2.36 -4.18 2.22
C THR A 124 -3.14 -3.13 3.00
N LEU A 125 -2.54 -1.98 3.34
CA LEU A 125 -3.26 -0.87 3.97
C LEU A 125 -4.39 -0.34 3.07
N PHE A 126 -4.12 -0.17 1.78
CA PHE A 126 -5.11 0.28 0.81
C PHE A 126 -6.29 -0.69 0.69
N PHE A 127 -6.00 -1.99 0.61
CA PHE A 127 -7.01 -3.02 0.61
C PHE A 127 -7.86 -2.96 1.87
N SER A 128 -7.23 -2.81 3.04
CA SER A 128 -7.91 -2.67 4.33
C SER A 128 -8.87 -1.48 4.38
N ILE A 129 -8.46 -0.31 3.88
CA ILE A 129 -9.32 0.88 3.89
C ILE A 129 -10.48 0.71 2.90
N THR A 130 -10.23 0.08 1.76
CA THR A 130 -11.30 -0.22 0.78
C THR A 130 -12.35 -1.12 1.41
N THR A 131 -11.95 -2.21 2.09
CA THR A 131 -12.89 -3.10 2.76
C THR A 131 -13.57 -2.44 3.96
N MET A 132 -12.87 -1.56 4.70
CA MET A 132 -13.48 -0.73 5.75
C MET A 132 -14.62 0.14 5.21
N MET A 133 -14.43 0.78 4.05
CA MET A 133 -15.47 1.60 3.43
C MET A 133 -16.68 0.77 2.98
N ILE A 134 -16.46 -0.46 2.50
CA ILE A 134 -17.53 -1.41 2.18
C ILE A 134 -18.29 -1.83 3.46
N ALA A 135 -17.56 -2.13 4.55
CA ALA A 135 -18.16 -2.46 5.85
C ALA A 135 -19.01 -1.29 6.37
N PHE A 136 -18.47 -0.07 6.34
CA PHE A 136 -19.22 1.13 6.75
C PHE A 136 -20.48 1.35 5.91
N SER A 137 -20.37 1.22 4.57
CA SER A 137 -21.52 1.38 3.67
C SER A 137 -22.60 0.33 3.91
N THR A 138 -22.20 -0.94 4.09
CA THR A 138 -23.15 -2.03 4.40
C THR A 138 -23.80 -1.86 5.76
N ALA A 139 -23.05 -1.42 6.78
CA ALA A 139 -23.60 -1.10 8.09
C ALA A 139 -24.64 0.02 8.02
N LEU A 140 -24.36 1.11 7.27
CA LEU A 140 -25.33 2.18 7.05
C LEU A 140 -26.58 1.70 6.33
N LEU A 141 -26.44 0.89 5.28
CA LEU A 141 -27.59 0.34 4.56
C LEU A 141 -28.46 -0.58 5.42
N ILE A 142 -27.85 -1.32 6.37
CA ILE A 142 -28.57 -2.14 7.34
C ILE A 142 -29.30 -1.26 8.35
N MET A 143 -28.63 -0.26 8.92
CA MET A 143 -29.22 0.65 9.93
C MET A 143 -30.33 1.53 9.37
N LEU A 144 -30.20 2.01 8.14
CA LEU A 144 -31.16 2.92 7.51
C LEU A 144 -32.27 2.18 6.74
N ARG A 145 -32.34 0.85 6.87
CA ARG A 145 -33.34 0.02 6.20
C ARG A 145 -34.74 0.35 6.75
N GLY A 146 -35.48 1.21 6.03
CA GLY A 146 -36.86 1.57 6.35
C GLY A 146 -37.19 3.06 6.26
N HIS A 147 -36.21 3.97 6.23
CA HIS A 147 -36.45 5.42 6.23
C HIS A 147 -35.93 6.10 4.95
N SER A 148 -36.67 5.98 3.85
CA SER A 148 -36.24 6.36 2.48
C SER A 148 -35.77 7.81 2.33
N TRP A 149 -36.35 8.76 3.07
CA TRP A 149 -35.97 10.18 3.03
C TRP A 149 -34.50 10.43 3.46
N THR A 150 -34.00 9.67 4.44
CA THR A 150 -32.68 9.89 5.05
C THR A 150 -31.55 9.19 4.29
N VAL A 151 -31.87 8.25 3.41
CA VAL A 151 -30.88 7.43 2.69
C VAL A 151 -30.11 8.22 1.65
N ASN A 152 -30.78 9.07 0.87
CA ASN A 152 -30.14 9.86 -0.19
C ASN A 152 -29.02 10.79 0.30
N PRO A 153 -29.21 11.63 1.35
CA PRO A 153 -28.13 12.49 1.83
C PRO A 153 -26.98 11.70 2.46
N VAL A 154 -27.28 10.60 3.18
CA VAL A 154 -26.26 9.74 3.81
C VAL A 154 -25.39 9.05 2.75
N ILE A 155 -25.99 8.56 1.65
CA ILE A 155 -25.24 7.98 0.53
C ILE A 155 -24.35 9.02 -0.15
N CYS A 156 -24.86 10.24 -0.39
CA CYS A 156 -24.05 11.32 -0.97
C CYS A 156 -22.90 11.73 -0.05
N LEU A 157 -23.12 11.76 1.26
CA LEU A 157 -22.07 12.10 2.22
C LEU A 157 -21.01 11.01 2.31
N ALA A 158 -21.43 9.73 2.25
CA ALA A 158 -20.52 8.58 2.30
C ALA A 158 -19.72 8.40 0.99
N SER A 159 -20.24 8.84 -0.16
CA SER A 159 -19.54 8.71 -1.44
C SER A 159 -18.35 9.65 -1.57
N ILE A 160 -18.41 10.84 -0.97
CA ILE A 160 -17.33 11.85 -0.98
C ILE A 160 -15.99 11.29 -0.47
N PRO A 161 -15.89 10.74 0.76
CA PRO A 161 -14.63 10.18 1.25
C PRO A 161 -14.18 8.97 0.44
N VAL A 162 -15.11 8.15 -0.09
CA VAL A 162 -14.77 7.00 -0.93
C VAL A 162 -14.15 7.44 -2.27
N THR A 163 -14.75 8.42 -2.95
CA THR A 163 -14.23 8.94 -4.23
C THR A 163 -12.89 9.64 -4.04
N LEU A 164 -12.75 10.46 -2.99
CA LEU A 164 -11.48 11.09 -2.64
C LEU A 164 -10.39 10.06 -2.36
N PHE A 165 -10.71 9.03 -1.58
CA PHE A 165 -9.80 7.94 -1.26
C PHE A 165 -9.35 7.18 -2.51
N VAL A 166 -10.29 6.77 -3.36
CA VAL A 166 -9.97 6.06 -4.61
C VAL A 166 -9.08 6.92 -5.52
N LEU A 167 -9.40 8.20 -5.72
CA LEU A 167 -8.59 9.08 -6.58
C LEU A 167 -7.18 9.29 -6.02
N MET A 168 -7.06 9.56 -4.72
CA MET A 168 -5.79 9.94 -4.12
C MET A 168 -4.85 8.75 -3.93
N GLN A 169 -5.35 7.60 -3.43
CA GLN A 169 -4.51 6.41 -3.26
C GLN A 169 -4.22 5.65 -4.55
N PHE A 170 -5.15 5.62 -5.51
CA PHE A 170 -4.91 4.89 -6.76
C PHE A 170 -3.78 5.53 -7.56
N HIS A 171 -3.75 6.86 -7.67
CA HIS A 171 -2.68 7.56 -8.37
C HIS A 171 -1.31 7.32 -7.71
N LEU A 172 -1.25 7.41 -6.38
CA LEU A 172 -0.03 7.13 -5.60
C LEU A 172 0.49 5.70 -5.77
N LEU A 173 -0.40 4.69 -5.74
CA LEU A 173 -0.01 3.30 -5.93
C LEU A 173 0.46 3.06 -7.37
N VAL A 174 -0.28 3.55 -8.36
CA VAL A 174 0.08 3.41 -9.78
C VAL A 174 1.44 4.06 -10.06
N ASP A 175 1.70 5.25 -9.53
CA ASP A 175 2.99 5.92 -9.67
C ASP A 175 4.09 5.10 -9.02
N MET A 176 3.91 4.64 -7.78
CA MET A 176 4.93 3.86 -7.07
C MET A 176 5.24 2.51 -7.75
N PHE A 177 4.21 1.83 -8.27
CA PHE A 177 4.37 0.63 -9.09
C PHE A 177 5.05 0.95 -10.43
N ALA A 178 4.66 2.02 -11.11
CA ALA A 178 5.26 2.45 -12.35
C ALA A 178 6.75 2.76 -12.14
N TYR A 179 7.15 3.59 -11.18
CA TYR A 179 8.56 3.92 -10.96
C TYR A 179 9.41 2.71 -10.59
N THR A 180 8.92 1.83 -9.71
CA THR A 180 9.66 0.65 -9.26
C THR A 180 9.76 -0.43 -10.35
N TYR A 181 8.67 -0.69 -11.07
CA TYR A 181 8.60 -1.78 -12.05
C TYR A 181 9.05 -1.34 -13.46
N ARG A 182 8.80 -0.08 -13.86
CA ARG A 182 9.29 0.50 -15.13
C ARG A 182 10.80 0.62 -15.14
N SER A 183 11.43 0.96 -14.00
CA SER A 183 12.89 0.89 -13.81
C SER A 183 13.41 -0.53 -14.06
N SER A 184 12.76 -1.54 -13.47
CA SER A 184 13.14 -2.95 -13.65
C SER A 184 12.94 -3.48 -15.07
N ILE A 185 11.94 -2.98 -15.82
CA ILE A 185 11.69 -3.37 -17.21
C ILE A 185 12.63 -2.64 -18.18
N PHE A 186 12.93 -1.36 -17.95
CA PHE A 186 13.87 -0.62 -18.80
C PHE A 186 15.31 -1.14 -18.66
N ASP A 187 15.77 -1.53 -17.47
CA ASP A 187 17.10 -2.18 -17.32
C ASP A 187 17.22 -3.49 -18.13
N LYS A 188 16.11 -4.21 -18.34
CA LYS A 188 16.09 -5.39 -19.20
C LYS A 188 16.11 -5.06 -20.69
N ARG A 189 15.56 -3.92 -21.12
CA ARG A 189 15.47 -3.53 -22.55
C ARG A 189 16.67 -2.74 -23.08
N VAL A 190 17.54 -2.20 -22.22
CA VAL A 190 18.75 -1.48 -22.66
C VAL A 190 19.94 -2.42 -22.92
N LYS A 191 19.87 -3.69 -22.48
CA LYS A 191 20.96 -4.68 -22.66
C LYS A 191 21.15 -5.25 -24.08
N PRO A 192 20.15 -5.37 -24.98
CA PRO A 192 20.39 -5.92 -26.32
C PRO A 192 21.13 -4.97 -27.27
N TRP A 193 20.89 -3.65 -27.14
CA TRP A 193 21.32 -2.68 -28.16
C TRP A 193 22.82 -2.35 -28.08
N PHE A 194 23.39 -2.31 -26.87
CA PHE A 194 24.83 -2.10 -26.68
C PHE A 194 25.69 -3.30 -27.12
N TYR A 195 25.15 -4.52 -27.09
CA TYR A 195 25.87 -5.71 -27.55
C TYR A 195 25.96 -5.75 -29.09
N PHE A 196 24.88 -5.40 -29.78
CA PHE A 196 24.83 -5.39 -31.25
C PHE A 196 25.74 -4.32 -31.87
N ARG A 197 25.82 -3.13 -31.25
CA ARG A 197 26.70 -2.05 -31.71
C ARG A 197 28.18 -2.32 -31.44
N SER A 198 28.50 -3.07 -30.38
CA SER A 198 29.89 -3.47 -30.07
C SER A 198 30.41 -4.57 -30.99
N LEU A 199 29.55 -5.49 -31.44
CA LEU A 199 29.92 -6.54 -32.41
C LEU A 199 30.15 -5.97 -33.82
N TYR A 200 29.36 -4.99 -34.24
CA TYR A 200 29.51 -4.34 -35.55
C TYR A 200 30.87 -3.62 -35.69
N ASN A 201 31.36 -2.96 -34.63
CA ASN A 201 32.66 -2.27 -34.66
C ASN A 201 33.88 -3.20 -34.55
N ILE A 202 33.70 -4.48 -34.18
CA ILE A 202 34.78 -5.48 -34.11
C ILE A 202 34.85 -6.31 -35.39
N LEU A 203 33.74 -6.50 -36.09
CA LEU A 203 33.65 -7.29 -37.33
C LEU A 203 33.98 -6.50 -38.61
N PHE A 204 34.10 -5.17 -38.55
CA PHE A 204 34.30 -4.29 -39.71
C PHE A 204 35.58 -3.44 -39.65
N ARG A 205 36.64 -3.96 -39.02
CA ARG A 205 37.99 -3.39 -39.11
C ARG A 205 39.00 -4.45 -39.53
#